data_AF-A0A3B9BE19-F1
#
_entry.id   AF-A0A3B9BE19-F1
#
_cell.length_a   1.000
_cell.length_b   1.000
_cell.length_c   1.000
_cell.angle_alpha   90.00
_cell.angle_beta   90.00
_cell.angle_gamma   90.00
#
_symmetry.space_group_name_H-M   'P 1'
#
loop_
_entity.id
_entity.type
_entity.pdbx_description
1 polymer ?
#
loop_
_entity_poly.entity_id
_entity_poly.type
_entity_poly.pdbx_seq_one_letter_code
_entity_poly.pdbx_strand_id
1 'polypeptide(L)'
;MGKWGFVGLLFLLWSLLAAAKLTDLADPPDWSRLDSFQKSISKQEFLRQLNEVYCPRKSWWSPWIEIEENRARIRKKAGSDDWYDLQFLESNESSNFSNSRFQISGSKILIDPGHIGGEFSEMEGRHFVLGDDEPVKEGDLALSVALKLKSELQKKGAIVSLSREQNQPVTQKCPQDFKELAETWFSRMEWLQKLPEEERSKRIQKRQELYFYRVSEIMARSEIIRK
;
A
#
# COMPACT_ATOMS: atom_id res chain seq x y z
N MET A 1 4.83 -46.03 -45.96
CA MET A 1 5.09 -46.57 -44.60
C MET A 1 6.15 -45.71 -43.95
N GLY A 2 5.88 -45.16 -42.77
CA GLY A 2 6.82 -44.31 -42.01
C GLY A 2 6.11 -43.16 -41.30
N LYS A 3 5.43 -43.47 -40.20
CA LYS A 3 4.80 -42.51 -39.27
C LYS A 3 5.89 -41.88 -38.38
N TRP A 4 5.99 -40.56 -38.36
CA TRP A 4 6.60 -39.76 -37.28
C TRP A 4 5.77 -38.47 -37.22
N GLY A 5 5.05 -38.10 -36.17
CA GLY A 5 5.26 -38.34 -34.75
C GLY A 5 5.15 -36.98 -34.08
N PHE A 6 3.94 -36.41 -34.04
CA PHE A 6 3.64 -35.16 -33.37
C PHE A 6 3.71 -35.41 -31.86
N VAL A 7 4.86 -35.15 -31.23
CA VAL A 7 5.03 -35.31 -29.78
C VAL A 7 5.12 -33.94 -29.14
N GLY A 8 3.97 -33.54 -28.59
CA GLY A 8 3.80 -32.82 -27.33
C GLY A 8 4.87 -31.81 -26.92
N LEU A 9 4.71 -30.57 -27.37
CA LEU A 9 5.22 -29.40 -26.67
C LEU A 9 4.23 -29.05 -25.55
N LEU A 10 4.24 -29.83 -24.47
CA LEU A 10 3.36 -29.63 -23.32
C LEU A 10 4.16 -29.65 -22.03
N PHE A 11 4.00 -28.56 -21.28
CA PHE A 11 4.30 -28.39 -19.87
C PHE A 11 5.77 -28.40 -19.43
N LEU A 12 6.40 -27.24 -19.55
CA LEU A 12 7.26 -26.70 -18.49
C LEU A 12 7.04 -25.18 -18.38
N LEU A 13 5.77 -24.78 -18.23
CA LEU A 13 5.42 -23.54 -17.53
C LEU A 13 5.62 -23.84 -16.04
N TRP A 14 6.88 -23.86 -15.59
CA TRP A 14 7.14 -23.63 -14.18
C TRP A 14 6.72 -22.19 -13.92
N SER A 15 5.50 -22.03 -13.43
CA SER A 15 5.11 -20.84 -12.69
C SER A 15 6.11 -20.70 -11.54
N LEU A 16 7.09 -19.83 -11.73
CA LEU A 16 7.76 -19.17 -10.62
C LEU A 16 6.66 -18.41 -9.87
N LEU A 17 5.96 -19.10 -8.98
CA LEU A 17 5.23 -18.49 -7.88
C LEU A 17 6.30 -17.83 -7.01
N ALA A 18 6.74 -16.65 -7.45
CA ALA A 18 7.35 -15.70 -6.54
C ALA A 18 6.26 -15.40 -5.52
N ALA A 19 6.30 -16.15 -4.42
CA ALA A 19 5.49 -15.88 -3.25
C ALA A 19 5.55 -14.38 -3.01
N ALA A 20 4.40 -13.70 -2.97
CA ALA A 20 4.36 -12.27 -2.66
C ALA A 20 5.13 -12.08 -1.34
N LYS A 21 6.33 -11.51 -1.45
CA LYS A 21 7.16 -11.23 -0.29
C LYS A 21 6.65 -9.94 0.30
N LEU A 22 6.44 -9.95 1.62
CA LEU A 22 6.31 -8.71 2.36
C LEU A 22 7.56 -7.86 2.05
N THR A 23 7.39 -6.54 2.09
CA THR A 23 8.55 -5.64 1.99
C THR A 23 9.56 -6.04 3.07
N ASP A 24 10.86 -5.93 2.81
CA ASP A 24 11.93 -6.52 3.64
C ASP A 24 11.92 -6.08 5.13
N LEU A 25 11.10 -5.09 5.51
CA LEU A 25 10.91 -4.60 6.88
C LEU A 25 9.45 -4.60 7.37
N ALA A 26 8.51 -5.21 6.65
CA ALA A 26 7.10 -5.22 7.01
C ALA A 26 6.75 -6.43 7.88
N ASP A 27 6.00 -6.19 8.95
CA ASP A 27 5.41 -7.25 9.77
C ASP A 27 4.34 -8.01 8.95
N PRO A 28 4.13 -9.32 9.22
CA PRO A 28 2.98 -10.04 8.71
C PRO A 28 1.68 -9.33 9.12
N PRO A 29 0.71 -9.17 8.19
CA PRO A 29 -0.58 -8.56 8.53
C PRO A 29 -1.33 -9.41 9.55
N ASP A 30 -1.85 -8.76 10.59
CA ASP A 30 -2.78 -9.37 11.53
C ASP A 30 -4.19 -9.35 10.96
N TRP A 31 -4.62 -10.49 10.41
CA TRP A 31 -5.93 -10.67 9.81
C TRP A 31 -7.07 -10.68 10.84
N SER A 32 -6.79 -10.96 12.12
CA SER A 32 -7.82 -10.96 13.17
C SER A 32 -8.39 -9.57 13.44
N ARG A 33 -7.66 -8.50 13.05
CA ARG A 33 -8.17 -7.12 13.08
C ARG A 33 -9.43 -6.93 12.24
N LEU A 34 -9.66 -7.79 11.24
CA LEU A 34 -10.85 -7.73 10.43
C LEU A 34 -12.07 -8.38 11.11
N ASP A 35 -11.87 -9.14 12.20
CA ASP A 35 -12.94 -9.86 12.87
C ASP A 35 -13.99 -8.92 13.47
N SER A 36 -13.60 -7.67 13.81
CA SER A 36 -14.54 -6.64 14.26
C SER A 36 -15.59 -6.25 13.22
N PHE A 37 -15.37 -6.60 11.94
CA PHE A 37 -16.30 -6.33 10.84
C PHE A 37 -17.15 -7.54 10.46
N GLN A 38 -17.02 -8.67 11.16
CA GLN A 38 -17.88 -9.84 10.90
C GLN A 38 -19.35 -9.48 11.06
N LYS A 39 -20.19 -9.90 10.11
CA LYS A 39 -21.64 -9.66 10.10
C LYS A 39 -22.02 -8.17 10.18
N SER A 40 -21.14 -7.28 9.75
CA SER A 40 -21.37 -5.82 9.77
C SER A 40 -21.80 -5.23 8.42
N ILE A 41 -21.99 -6.04 7.39
CA ILE A 41 -22.39 -5.57 6.06
C ILE A 41 -23.17 -6.66 5.34
N SER A 42 -24.23 -6.29 4.60
CA SER A 42 -24.95 -7.24 3.76
C SER A 42 -24.17 -7.53 2.46
N LYS A 43 -24.44 -8.69 1.84
CA LYS A 43 -23.88 -9.03 0.53
C LYS A 43 -24.13 -7.94 -0.52
N GLN A 44 -25.35 -7.42 -0.54
CA GLN A 44 -25.77 -6.38 -1.49
C GLN A 44 -24.95 -5.10 -1.32
N GLU A 45 -24.82 -4.61 -0.09
CA GLU A 45 -24.07 -3.37 0.18
C GLU A 45 -22.57 -3.57 -0.04
N PHE A 46 -22.01 -4.74 0.32
CA PHE A 46 -20.62 -5.06 0.03
C PHE A 46 -20.33 -5.02 -1.47
N LEU A 47 -21.17 -5.67 -2.28
CA LEU A 47 -21.04 -5.67 -3.74
C LEU A 47 -21.21 -4.27 -4.33
N ARG A 48 -22.13 -3.47 -3.80
CA ARG A 48 -22.33 -2.08 -4.23
C ARG A 48 -21.07 -1.25 -3.98
N GLN A 49 -20.55 -1.24 -2.75
CA GLN A 49 -19.33 -0.50 -2.45
C GLN A 49 -18.11 -1.00 -3.23
N LEU A 50 -17.96 -2.32 -3.38
CA LEU A 50 -16.86 -2.90 -4.13
C LEU A 50 -16.90 -2.47 -5.60
N ASN A 51 -18.06 -2.55 -6.26
CA ASN A 51 -18.18 -2.32 -7.70
C ASN A 51 -18.46 -0.87 -8.10
N GLU A 52 -18.90 0.00 -7.18
CA GLU A 52 -19.21 1.40 -7.50
C GLU A 52 -18.19 2.39 -6.91
N VAL A 53 -17.60 2.05 -5.77
CA VAL A 53 -16.77 2.99 -5.00
C VAL A 53 -15.30 2.58 -5.03
N TYR A 54 -14.98 1.37 -4.56
CA TYR A 54 -13.59 1.00 -4.29
C TYR A 54 -12.86 0.41 -5.50
N CYS A 55 -13.47 -0.57 -6.19
CA CYS A 55 -12.82 -1.25 -7.30
C CYS A 55 -13.83 -1.57 -8.42
N PRO A 56 -14.25 -0.57 -9.21
CA PRO A 56 -15.28 -0.78 -10.24
C PRO A 56 -14.91 -1.79 -11.34
N ARG A 57 -13.62 -2.08 -11.50
CA ARG A 57 -13.12 -3.05 -12.47
C ARG A 57 -13.04 -4.43 -11.83
N LYS A 58 -13.99 -5.32 -12.17
CA LYS A 58 -14.04 -6.70 -11.66
C LYS A 58 -12.72 -7.47 -11.80
N SER A 59 -12.03 -7.32 -12.93
CA SER A 59 -10.75 -8.01 -13.19
C SER A 59 -9.64 -7.66 -12.20
N TRP A 60 -9.76 -6.55 -11.47
CA TRP A 60 -8.76 -6.14 -10.48
C TRP A 60 -9.00 -6.79 -9.12
N TRP A 61 -10.25 -6.97 -8.69
CA TRP A 61 -10.56 -7.57 -7.39
C TRP A 61 -10.86 -9.06 -7.44
N SER A 62 -11.35 -9.61 -8.56
CA SER A 62 -11.76 -11.03 -8.63
C SER A 62 -10.65 -12.07 -8.39
N PRO A 63 -9.35 -11.79 -8.61
CA PRO A 63 -8.29 -12.71 -8.18
C PRO A 63 -8.11 -12.79 -6.65
N TRP A 64 -8.61 -11.77 -5.93
CA TRP A 64 -8.39 -11.56 -4.50
C TRP A 64 -9.64 -11.80 -3.66
N ILE A 65 -10.84 -11.61 -4.22
CA ILE A 65 -12.09 -11.71 -3.47
C ILE A 65 -13.04 -12.66 -4.20
N GLU A 66 -13.44 -13.72 -3.51
CA GLU A 66 -14.53 -14.62 -3.91
C GLU A 66 -15.79 -14.26 -3.14
N ILE A 67 -16.90 -14.10 -3.85
CA ILE A 67 -18.20 -13.74 -3.26
C ILE A 67 -19.09 -14.97 -3.25
N GLU A 68 -19.51 -15.38 -2.06
CA GLU A 68 -20.44 -16.47 -1.85
C GLU A 68 -21.80 -15.94 -1.36
N GLU A 69 -22.68 -16.81 -0.88
CA GLU A 69 -24.01 -16.39 -0.43
C GLU A 69 -23.97 -15.65 0.91
N ASN A 70 -23.24 -16.19 1.88
CA ASN A 70 -23.17 -15.67 3.24
C ASN A 70 -21.83 -15.03 3.59
N ARG A 71 -20.86 -14.97 2.67
CA ARG A 71 -19.52 -14.40 2.95
C ARG A 71 -18.79 -13.87 1.71
N ALA A 72 -17.81 -13.02 1.96
CA ALA A 72 -16.71 -12.73 1.04
C ALA A 72 -15.44 -13.41 1.54
N ARG A 73 -14.77 -14.19 0.69
CA ARG A 73 -13.47 -14.79 0.98
C ARG A 73 -12.38 -13.91 0.37
N ILE A 74 -11.46 -13.45 1.20
CA ILE A 74 -10.39 -12.52 0.83
C ILE A 74 -9.05 -13.26 0.87
N ARG A 75 -8.35 -13.32 -0.26
CA ARG A 75 -7.09 -14.03 -0.40
C ARG A 75 -6.00 -13.30 0.36
N LYS A 76 -5.33 -13.99 1.28
CA LYS A 76 -4.29 -13.37 2.11
C LYS A 76 -2.99 -13.13 1.38
N LYS A 77 -2.71 -13.94 0.36
CA LYS A 77 -1.47 -13.88 -0.42
C LYS A 77 -1.68 -14.33 -1.86
N ALA A 78 -1.01 -13.64 -2.78
CA ALA A 78 -1.07 -13.97 -4.21
C ALA A 78 -0.64 -15.42 -4.46
N GLY A 79 -1.45 -16.15 -5.22
CA GLY A 79 -1.16 -17.54 -5.61
C GLY A 79 -1.24 -18.57 -4.49
N SER A 80 -1.68 -18.21 -3.27
CA SER A 80 -1.94 -19.16 -2.19
C SER A 80 -3.42 -19.43 -2.00
N ASP A 81 -3.79 -20.63 -1.58
CA ASP A 81 -5.15 -20.99 -1.15
C ASP A 81 -5.42 -20.66 0.34
N ASP A 82 -4.82 -19.58 0.84
CA ASP A 82 -5.03 -19.06 2.19
C ASP A 82 -5.97 -17.86 2.13
N TRP A 83 -7.08 -17.95 2.86
CA TRP A 83 -8.21 -17.05 2.78
C TRP A 83 -8.64 -16.55 4.15
N TYR A 84 -9.15 -15.34 4.19
CA TYR A 84 -9.91 -14.77 5.30
C TYR A 84 -11.39 -14.72 4.91
N ASP A 85 -12.26 -15.25 5.76
CA ASP A 85 -13.70 -15.30 5.51
C ASP A 85 -14.40 -14.17 6.25
N LEU A 86 -14.94 -13.18 5.52
CA LEU A 86 -15.79 -12.13 6.06
C LEU A 86 -17.27 -12.53 5.89
N GLN A 87 -17.93 -12.86 6.99
CA GLN A 87 -19.34 -13.24 7.02
C GLN A 87 -20.23 -11.99 6.84
N PHE A 88 -21.24 -12.12 5.97
CA PHE A 88 -22.24 -11.09 5.76
C PHE A 88 -23.30 -11.09 6.85
N LEU A 89 -23.96 -9.95 7.01
CA LEU A 89 -25.20 -9.82 7.78
C LEU A 89 -26.35 -10.53 7.04
N GLU A 90 -27.13 -11.34 7.75
CA GLU A 90 -28.31 -12.02 7.20
C GLU A 90 -29.40 -11.01 6.84
N SER A 91 -29.98 -11.16 5.65
CA SER A 91 -30.86 -10.19 4.98
C SER A 91 -32.26 -10.02 5.58
N ASN A 92 -32.61 -10.75 6.65
CA ASN A 92 -33.93 -10.67 7.30
C ASN A 92 -34.04 -9.62 8.39
N GLU A 93 -32.93 -9.08 8.88
CA GLU A 93 -32.98 -7.86 9.66
C GLU A 93 -32.88 -6.71 8.68
N SER A 94 -33.97 -5.96 8.55
CA SER A 94 -33.94 -4.64 7.92
C SER A 94 -32.89 -3.83 8.66
N SER A 95 -31.66 -3.89 8.15
CA SER A 95 -30.54 -3.21 8.76
C SER A 95 -30.87 -1.73 8.66
N ASN A 96 -31.37 -1.20 9.77
CA ASN A 96 -31.27 0.19 10.12
C ASN A 96 -29.76 0.46 10.30
N PHE A 97 -28.97 0.33 9.22
CA PHE A 97 -27.81 1.17 9.07
C PHE A 97 -28.40 2.56 9.13
N SER A 98 -28.41 3.13 10.34
CA SER A 98 -28.63 4.53 10.50
C SER A 98 -27.63 5.12 9.53
N ASN A 99 -28.13 5.81 8.49
CA ASN A 99 -27.33 6.73 7.72
C ASN A 99 -26.95 7.85 8.70
N SER A 100 -26.13 7.54 9.71
CA SER A 100 -25.51 8.48 10.59
C SER A 100 -24.56 9.23 9.69
N ARG A 101 -25.11 10.27 9.06
CA ARG A 101 -24.37 11.17 8.20
C ARG A 101 -23.14 11.57 9.01
N PHE A 102 -21.96 11.25 8.48
CA PHE A 102 -20.70 11.51 9.14
C PHE A 102 -20.70 12.94 9.73
N GLN A 103 -20.53 13.06 11.03
CA GLN A 103 -20.45 14.34 11.72
C GLN A 103 -18.98 14.69 11.93
N ILE A 104 -18.57 15.86 11.44
CA ILE A 104 -17.20 16.34 11.61
C ILE A 104 -16.92 16.65 13.08
N SER A 105 -17.87 17.31 13.76
CA SER A 105 -17.74 17.65 15.18
C SER A 105 -17.62 16.39 16.04
N GLY A 106 -16.58 16.32 16.87
CA GLY A 106 -16.28 15.16 17.73
C GLY A 106 -15.59 13.99 17.03
N SER A 107 -15.44 14.03 15.70
CA SER A 107 -14.72 12.98 14.97
C SER A 107 -13.22 13.06 15.20
N LYS A 108 -12.57 11.89 15.24
CA LYS A 108 -11.10 11.78 15.24
C LYS A 108 -10.66 11.52 13.80
N ILE A 109 -9.92 12.45 13.21
CA ILE A 109 -9.47 12.38 11.82
C ILE A 109 -7.94 12.39 11.80
N LEU A 110 -7.37 11.36 11.20
CA LEU A 110 -5.95 11.34 10.87
C LEU A 110 -5.77 11.75 9.41
N ILE A 111 -4.82 12.66 9.16
CA ILE A 111 -4.40 13.05 7.82
C ILE A 111 -2.97 12.60 7.59
N ASP A 112 -2.73 11.81 6.54
CA ASP A 112 -1.38 11.44 6.10
C ASP A 112 -1.00 12.26 4.85
N PRO A 113 -0.27 13.39 5.01
CA PRO A 113 0.28 14.08 3.85
C PRO A 113 1.37 13.21 3.20
N GLY A 114 1.06 12.65 2.03
CA GLY A 114 1.95 11.80 1.26
C GLY A 114 3.32 12.45 0.99
N HIS A 115 4.33 11.60 0.77
CA HIS A 115 5.73 12.00 0.50
C HIS A 115 6.37 12.82 1.63
N ILE A 116 7.69 13.05 1.58
CA ILE A 116 8.43 13.84 2.58
C ILE A 116 8.45 15.31 2.14
N GLY A 117 8.88 15.58 0.90
CA GLY A 117 9.04 16.94 0.37
C GLY A 117 10.45 17.49 0.57
N GLY A 118 10.59 18.82 0.52
CA GLY A 118 11.83 19.55 0.78
C GLY A 118 12.98 19.11 -0.14
N GLU A 119 14.15 18.88 0.46
CA GLU A 119 15.34 18.36 -0.21
C GLU A 119 15.20 16.88 -0.64
N PHE A 120 14.27 16.13 -0.05
CA PHE A 120 14.03 14.71 -0.38
C PHE A 120 13.19 14.51 -1.64
N SER A 121 12.57 15.59 -2.15
CA SER A 121 11.68 15.54 -3.32
C SER A 121 12.35 14.92 -4.56
N GLU A 122 13.62 15.23 -4.83
CA GLU A 122 14.37 14.64 -5.95
C GLU A 122 14.63 13.14 -5.74
N MET A 123 15.06 12.75 -4.54
CA MET A 123 15.31 11.35 -4.18
C MET A 123 14.05 10.48 -4.37
N GLU A 124 12.89 10.99 -3.97
CA GLU A 124 11.59 10.32 -4.13
C GLU A 124 11.07 10.32 -5.58
N GLY A 125 11.70 11.10 -6.48
CA GLY A 125 11.21 11.31 -7.84
C GLY A 125 9.90 12.10 -7.89
N ARG A 126 9.71 13.01 -6.93
CA ARG A 126 8.52 13.86 -6.71
C ARG A 126 8.85 15.35 -6.81
N HIS A 127 9.75 15.68 -7.72
CA HIS A 127 10.27 17.01 -7.98
C HIS A 127 10.10 17.30 -9.47
N PHE A 128 9.41 18.38 -9.80
CA PHE A 128 9.12 18.76 -11.19
C PHE A 128 9.50 20.22 -11.43
N VAL A 129 10.27 20.47 -12.50
CA VAL A 129 10.72 21.81 -12.90
C VAL A 129 10.36 22.04 -14.36
N LEU A 130 9.89 23.24 -14.69
CA LEU A 130 9.63 23.66 -16.06
C LEU A 130 10.43 24.93 -16.36
N GLY A 131 11.43 24.83 -17.24
CA GLY A 131 12.32 25.94 -17.56
C GLY A 131 13.10 26.41 -16.33
N ASP A 132 13.04 27.72 -16.07
CA ASP A 132 13.71 28.39 -14.94
C ASP A 132 12.77 28.63 -13.74
N ASP A 133 11.57 28.02 -13.75
CA ASP A 133 10.60 28.15 -12.64
C ASP A 133 11.08 27.43 -11.38
N GLU A 134 10.56 27.87 -10.22
CA GLU A 134 10.76 27.15 -8.97
C GLU A 134 10.13 25.74 -9.02
N PRO A 135 10.79 24.74 -8.40
CA PRO A 135 10.34 23.37 -8.46
C PRO A 135 9.02 23.12 -7.73
N VAL A 136 8.15 22.36 -8.38
CA VAL A 136 6.95 21.78 -7.76
C VAL A 136 7.34 20.49 -7.03
N LYS A 137 7.17 20.49 -5.71
CA LYS A 137 7.51 19.38 -4.82
C LYS A 137 6.23 18.77 -4.24
N GLU A 138 5.92 17.53 -4.59
CA GLU A 138 4.65 16.88 -4.19
C GLU A 138 4.46 16.85 -2.67
N GLY A 139 5.52 16.50 -1.92
CA GLY A 139 5.46 16.45 -0.46
C GLY A 139 5.17 17.79 0.20
N ASP A 140 5.66 18.90 -0.37
CA ASP A 140 5.42 20.26 0.15
C ASP A 140 3.96 20.65 -0.05
N LEU A 141 3.44 20.38 -1.25
CA LEU A 141 2.03 20.62 -1.59
C LEU A 141 1.11 19.79 -0.69
N ALA A 142 1.39 18.49 -0.54
CA ALA A 142 0.60 17.60 0.30
C ALA A 142 0.56 18.07 1.76
N LEU A 143 1.71 18.48 2.31
CA LEU A 143 1.77 19.02 3.68
C LEU A 143 1.00 20.33 3.82
N SER A 144 1.19 21.27 2.89
CA SER A 144 0.50 22.56 2.91
C SER A 144 -1.02 22.39 2.90
N VAL A 145 -1.52 21.50 2.05
CA VAL A 145 -2.95 21.14 1.99
C VAL A 145 -3.40 20.49 3.30
N ALA A 146 -2.64 19.52 3.83
CA ALA A 146 -2.98 18.84 5.07
C ALA A 146 -3.05 19.79 6.27
N LEU A 147 -2.13 20.76 6.38
CA LEU A 147 -2.13 21.77 7.45
C LEU A 147 -3.36 22.69 7.35
N LYS A 148 -3.73 23.11 6.14
CA LYS A 148 -4.97 23.88 5.92
C LYS A 148 -6.20 23.07 6.28
N LEU A 149 -6.25 21.81 5.85
CA LEU A 149 -7.36 20.91 6.13
C LEU A 149 -7.50 20.63 7.64
N LYS A 150 -6.37 20.44 8.35
CA LYS A 150 -6.31 20.32 9.81
C LYS A 150 -7.02 21.50 10.48
N SER A 151 -6.61 22.71 10.11
CA SER A 151 -7.19 23.95 10.65
C SER A 151 -8.70 24.04 10.41
N GLU A 152 -9.16 23.78 9.18
CA GLU A 152 -10.59 23.87 8.84
C GLU A 152 -11.45 22.78 9.52
N LEU A 153 -10.93 21.56 9.65
CA LEU A 153 -11.62 20.48 10.35
C LEU A 153 -11.67 20.72 11.87
N GLN A 154 -10.59 21.24 12.46
CA GLN A 154 -10.56 21.60 13.88
C GLN A 154 -11.54 22.73 14.21
N LYS A 155 -11.65 23.76 13.35
CA LYS A 155 -12.68 24.81 13.47
C LYS A 155 -14.11 24.25 13.46
N LYS A 156 -14.33 23.09 12.82
CA LYS A 156 -15.61 22.38 12.77
C LYS A 156 -15.79 21.36 13.91
N GLY A 157 -14.89 21.35 14.89
CA GLY A 157 -14.98 20.51 16.09
C GLY A 157 -14.35 19.13 15.96
N ALA A 158 -13.62 18.82 14.89
CA ALA A 158 -12.88 17.56 14.78
C ALA A 158 -11.59 17.58 15.62
N ILE A 159 -11.17 16.42 16.11
CA ILE A 159 -9.85 16.18 16.68
C ILE A 159 -8.98 15.66 15.55
N VAL A 160 -8.00 16.46 15.11
CA VAL A 160 -7.20 16.13 13.92
C VAL A 160 -5.73 15.94 14.26
N SER A 161 -5.17 14.80 13.85
CA SER A 161 -3.75 14.47 13.93
C SER A 161 -3.16 14.31 12.52
N LEU A 162 -1.86 14.57 12.37
CA LEU A 162 -1.13 14.34 11.13
C LEU A 162 -0.07 13.26 11.35
N SER A 163 0.23 12.49 10.32
CA SER A 163 1.34 11.53 10.33
C SER A 163 2.73 12.21 10.26
N ARG A 164 2.78 13.48 9.81
CA ARG A 164 3.95 14.37 9.85
C ARG A 164 3.51 15.83 9.78
N GLU A 165 4.33 16.73 10.31
CA GLU A 165 4.01 18.18 10.34
C GLU A 165 5.07 19.06 9.67
N GLN A 166 6.13 18.46 9.11
CA GLN A 166 7.27 19.14 8.50
C GLN A 166 7.72 18.42 7.23
N ASN A 167 8.54 19.08 6.41
CA ASN A 167 9.16 18.48 5.22
C ASN A 167 10.45 17.71 5.52
N GLN A 168 10.64 17.32 6.79
CA GLN A 168 11.68 16.41 7.22
C GLN A 168 11.08 15.01 7.44
N PRO A 169 11.88 13.94 7.21
CA PRO A 169 11.46 12.58 7.51
C PRO A 169 11.10 12.44 8.99
N VAL A 170 10.10 11.61 9.27
CA VAL A 170 9.78 11.16 10.62
C VAL A 170 10.79 10.12 11.09
N THR A 171 11.25 9.27 10.16
CA THR A 171 12.30 8.29 10.45
C THR A 171 13.60 8.97 10.86
N GLN A 172 14.28 8.42 11.88
CA GLN A 172 15.61 8.87 12.30
C GLN A 172 16.75 8.26 11.47
N LYS A 173 16.41 7.32 10.59
CA LYS A 173 17.36 6.66 9.68
C LYS A 173 17.60 7.49 8.42
N CYS A 174 18.78 7.32 7.83
CA CYS A 174 19.16 7.84 6.53
C CYS A 174 19.37 6.70 5.51
N PRO A 175 19.55 6.99 4.21
CA PRO A 175 19.82 5.95 3.21
C PRO A 175 21.01 5.04 3.57
N GLN A 176 22.08 5.62 4.12
CA GLN A 176 23.31 4.87 4.44
C GLN A 176 23.09 3.75 5.47
N ASP A 177 22.11 3.91 6.37
CA ASP A 177 21.74 2.89 7.36
C ASP A 177 21.19 1.61 6.71
N PHE A 178 20.85 1.66 5.41
CA PHE A 178 20.34 0.52 4.64
C PHE A 178 21.37 -0.09 3.69
N LYS A 179 22.65 0.29 3.78
CA LYS A 179 23.69 -0.20 2.86
C LYS A 179 23.78 -1.73 2.82
N GLU A 180 23.93 -2.37 3.98
CA GLU A 180 24.05 -3.84 4.08
C GLU A 180 22.80 -4.55 3.55
N LEU A 181 21.61 -4.00 3.85
CA LEU A 181 20.35 -4.54 3.36
C LEU A 181 20.25 -4.42 1.83
N ALA A 182 20.66 -3.28 1.26
CA ALA A 182 20.68 -3.06 -0.18
C ALA A 182 21.69 -3.95 -0.90
N GLU A 183 22.87 -4.18 -0.32
CA GLU A 183 23.88 -5.11 -0.84
C GLU A 183 23.37 -6.56 -0.82
N THR A 184 22.71 -6.97 0.27
CA THR A 184 22.08 -8.29 0.40
C THR A 184 20.94 -8.47 -0.60
N TRP A 185 20.12 -7.44 -0.82
CA TRP A 185 19.10 -7.46 -1.85
C TRP A 185 19.70 -7.61 -3.25
N PHE A 186 20.79 -6.89 -3.52
CA PHE A 186 21.48 -6.93 -4.82
C PHE A 186 22.14 -8.29 -5.09
N SER A 187 22.79 -8.89 -4.09
CA SER A 187 23.51 -10.17 -4.25
C SER A 187 22.58 -11.33 -4.64
N ARG A 188 21.31 -11.28 -4.24
CA ARG A 188 20.26 -12.25 -4.60
C ARG A 188 19.85 -12.20 -6.08
N MET A 189 20.28 -11.18 -6.83
CA MET A 189 19.92 -11.00 -8.24
C MET A 189 21.09 -11.41 -9.14
N GLU A 190 21.20 -12.70 -9.45
CA GLU A 190 22.30 -13.26 -10.27
C GLU A 190 22.52 -12.50 -11.58
N TRP A 191 21.44 -12.12 -12.27
CA TRP A 191 21.48 -11.36 -13.52
C TRP A 191 22.05 -9.93 -13.39
N LEU A 192 22.01 -9.34 -12.19
CA LEU A 192 22.60 -8.01 -11.93
C LEU A 192 24.09 -8.08 -11.55
N GLN A 193 24.62 -9.27 -11.23
CA GLN A 193 26.02 -9.42 -10.81
C GLN A 193 27.03 -9.19 -11.95
N LYS A 194 26.58 -9.24 -13.21
CA LYS A 194 27.42 -8.99 -14.39
C LYS A 194 27.54 -7.50 -14.77
N LEU A 195 26.91 -6.61 -14.02
CA LEU A 195 26.94 -5.18 -14.29
C LEU A 195 28.31 -4.57 -13.93
N PRO A 196 28.75 -3.52 -14.65
CA PRO A 196 29.91 -2.73 -14.24
C PRO A 196 29.79 -2.21 -12.80
N GLU A 197 30.92 -2.04 -12.11
CA GLU A 197 30.96 -1.64 -10.71
C GLU A 197 30.24 -0.30 -10.44
N GLU A 198 30.35 0.66 -11.36
CA GLU A 198 29.67 1.94 -11.27
C GLU A 198 28.14 1.77 -11.30
N GLU A 199 27.62 0.98 -12.24
CA GLU A 199 26.18 0.70 -12.38
C GLU A 199 25.65 -0.09 -11.18
N ARG A 200 26.45 -1.03 -10.67
CA ARG A 200 26.16 -1.76 -9.42
C ARG A 200 26.03 -0.78 -8.25
N SER A 201 26.98 0.14 -8.10
CA SER A 201 27.00 1.12 -7.01
C SER A 201 25.77 2.04 -7.07
N LYS A 202 25.42 2.54 -8.26
CA LYS A 202 24.20 3.35 -8.48
C LYS A 202 22.92 2.60 -8.10
N ARG A 203 22.80 1.32 -8.45
CA ARG A 203 21.62 0.50 -8.10
C ARG A 203 21.52 0.23 -6.61
N ILE A 204 22.64 -0.03 -5.95
CA ILE A 204 22.70 -0.20 -4.50
C ILE A 204 22.29 1.10 -3.81
N GLN A 205 22.81 2.26 -4.25
CA GLN A 205 22.40 3.56 -3.75
C GLN A 205 20.89 3.81 -3.93
N LYS A 206 20.35 3.59 -5.14
CA LYS A 206 18.90 3.75 -5.37
C LYS A 206 18.06 2.84 -4.49
N ARG A 207 18.55 1.63 -4.19
CA ARG A 207 17.89 0.69 -3.28
C ARG A 207 17.92 1.18 -1.83
N GLN A 208 19.04 1.77 -1.38
CA GLN A 208 19.13 2.42 -0.06
C GLN A 208 18.10 3.55 0.08
N GLU A 209 18.01 4.43 -0.91
CA GLU A 209 17.01 5.49 -0.95
C GLU A 209 15.59 4.92 -0.86
N LEU A 210 15.28 3.90 -1.66
CA LEU A 210 13.98 3.22 -1.61
C LEU A 210 13.66 2.67 -0.23
N TYR A 211 14.62 2.04 0.46
CA TYR A 211 14.39 1.56 1.83
C TYR A 211 14.15 2.71 2.81
N PHE A 212 14.87 3.83 2.65
CA PHE A 212 14.67 5.02 3.46
C PHE A 212 13.26 5.61 3.30
N TYR A 213 12.88 6.07 2.10
CA TYR A 213 11.63 6.85 1.95
C TYR A 213 10.37 5.99 1.77
N ARG A 214 10.48 4.76 1.26
CA ARG A 214 9.31 3.90 0.99
C ARG A 214 9.04 2.88 2.08
N VAL A 215 10.02 2.61 2.94
CA VAL A 215 9.86 1.57 3.97
C VAL A 215 10.04 2.19 5.35
N SER A 216 11.22 2.73 5.65
CA SER A 216 11.52 3.28 6.97
C SER A 216 10.63 4.46 7.32
N GLU A 217 10.47 5.40 6.40
CA GLU A 217 9.61 6.58 6.61
C GLU A 217 8.14 6.20 6.80
N ILE A 218 7.61 5.30 5.97
CA ILE A 218 6.22 4.83 6.10
C ILE A 218 6.00 4.14 7.45
N MET A 219 6.93 3.27 7.86
CA MET A 219 6.85 2.60 9.16
C MET A 219 6.93 3.61 10.31
N ALA A 220 7.85 4.57 10.26
CA ALA A 220 7.99 5.60 11.29
C ALA A 220 6.72 6.45 11.44
N ARG A 221 6.08 6.82 10.31
CA ARG A 221 4.76 7.48 10.32
C ARG A 221 3.67 6.60 10.93
N SER A 222 3.69 5.30 10.65
CA SER A 222 2.70 4.37 11.20
C SER A 222 2.75 4.29 12.73
N GLU A 223 3.94 4.41 13.32
CA GLU A 223 4.12 4.40 14.79
C GLU A 223 3.56 5.64 15.49
N ILE A 224 3.39 6.76 14.79
CA ILE A 224 2.67 7.92 15.32
C ILE A 224 1.18 7.60 15.50
N ILE A 225 0.63 6.77 14.61
CA ILE A 225 -0.80 6.44 14.54
C ILE A 225 -1.17 5.33 15.52
N ARG A 226 -0.24 4.40 15.81
CA ARG A 226 -0.47 3.27 16.72
C ARG A 226 -0.67 3.68 18.19
N LYS A 227 -0.43 4.95 18.54
CA LYS A 227 -0.61 5.51 19.89
C LYS A 227 -2.03 6.03 20.11
#